data_AF-A0A8E2B7Z9-F1
#
_entry.id   AF-A0A8E2B7Z9-F1
#
_cell.length_a   1.000
_cell.length_b   1.000
_cell.length_c   1.000
_cell.angle_alpha   90.00
_cell.angle_beta   90.00
_cell.angle_gamma   90.00
#
_symmetry.space_group_name_H-M   'P 1'
#
loop_
_entity.id
_entity.type
_entity.pdbx_description
1 polymer ?
#
loop_
_entity_poly.entity_id
_entity_poly.type
_entity_poly.pdbx_seq_one_letter_code
_entity_poly.pdbx_strand_id
1 'polypeptide(L)'
;MAGDGSGGYEVHPDDLAKHAKAVEQVGKTLGQALSAAEQVTVGVQAYGMITGPLFVPIVLAVSAPGLATLALAQEAMGQVAQSVNQAVTTYQTAEQNHTQTINGLGKKLS
;
A
#
# COMPACT_ATOMS: atom_id res chain seq x y z
N MET A 1 18.64 23.65 -33.14
CA MET A 1 18.33 22.85 -31.94
C MET A 1 16.85 22.50 -32.03
N ALA A 2 16.52 21.40 -32.69
CA ALA A 2 15.15 20.90 -32.81
C ALA A 2 14.95 19.87 -31.68
N GLY A 3 14.00 20.15 -30.79
CA GLY A 3 13.60 19.22 -29.74
C GLY A 3 12.87 18.04 -30.37
N ASP A 4 13.49 16.87 -30.28
CA ASP A 4 12.87 15.59 -30.61
C ASP A 4 11.83 15.26 -29.53
N GLY A 5 10.58 15.11 -29.94
CA GLY A 5 9.45 14.72 -29.08
C GLY A 5 9.46 13.24 -28.69
N SER A 6 10.62 12.59 -28.59
CA SER A 6 10.79 11.17 -28.28
C SER A 6 10.71 10.84 -26.77
N GLY A 7 10.01 11.66 -25.98
CA GLY A 7 9.77 11.39 -24.56
C GLY A 7 8.74 10.28 -24.38
N GLY A 8 9.04 9.07 -24.86
CA GLY A 8 8.20 7.89 -24.63
C GLY A 8 8.16 7.53 -23.15
N TYR A 9 6.98 7.18 -22.65
CA TYR A 9 6.81 6.70 -21.28
C TYR A 9 7.23 5.23 -21.22
N GLU A 10 8.43 4.95 -20.71
CA GLU A 10 8.89 3.60 -20.44
C GLU A 10 8.40 3.16 -19.06
N VAL A 11 7.60 2.09 -19.03
CA VAL A 11 7.13 1.49 -17.78
C VAL A 11 8.02 0.30 -17.46
N HIS A 12 8.60 0.29 -16.26
CA HIS A 12 9.37 -0.84 -15.74
C HIS A 12 8.50 -1.60 -14.71
N PRO A 13 7.81 -2.69 -15.11
CA PRO A 13 6.89 -3.40 -14.22
C PRO A 13 7.61 -4.00 -13.00
N ASP A 14 8.88 -4.38 -13.15
CA ASP A 14 9.70 -4.91 -12.06
C ASP A 14 9.96 -3.87 -10.96
N ASP A 15 10.19 -2.61 -11.33
CA ASP A 15 10.42 -1.54 -10.36
C ASP A 15 9.12 -1.10 -9.68
N LEU A 16 8.00 -1.11 -10.42
CA LEU A 16 6.67 -0.94 -9.84
C LEU A 16 6.35 -2.06 -8.83
N ALA A 17 6.68 -3.32 -9.14
CA ALA A 17 6.49 -4.44 -8.23
C ALA A 17 7.35 -4.32 -6.96
N LYS A 18 8.62 -3.89 -7.09
CA LYS A 18 9.47 -3.59 -5.93
C LYS A 18 8.86 -2.48 -5.05
N HIS A 19 8.31 -1.43 -5.65
CA HIS A 19 7.69 -0.35 -4.91
C HIS A 19 6.40 -0.79 -4.22
N ALA A 20 5.54 -1.55 -4.91
CA ALA A 20 4.35 -2.16 -4.30
C ALA A 20 4.71 -2.98 -3.06
N LYS A 21 5.75 -3.81 -3.14
CA LYS A 21 6.25 -4.59 -2.00
C LYS A 21 6.74 -3.72 -0.84
N ALA A 22 7.41 -2.60 -1.13
CA ALA A 22 7.85 -1.66 -0.10
C ALA A 22 6.63 -0.99 0.59
N VAL A 23 5.62 -0.60 -0.17
CA VAL A 23 4.37 -0.03 0.35
C VAL A 23 3.61 -1.07 1.20
N GLU A 24 3.54 -2.32 0.76
CA GLU A 24 2.96 -3.41 1.57
C GLU A 24 3.69 -3.58 2.91
N GLN A 25 5.02 -3.45 2.90
CA GLN A 25 5.82 -3.56 4.12
C GLN A 25 5.49 -2.42 5.10
N VAL A 26 5.32 -1.19 4.61
CA VAL A 26 4.85 -0.06 5.43
C VAL A 26 3.46 -0.35 5.99
N GLY A 27 2.53 -0.86 5.17
CA GLY A 27 1.20 -1.28 5.62
C GLY A 27 1.26 -2.33 6.74
N LYS A 28 2.15 -3.33 6.62
CA LYS A 28 2.37 -4.34 7.68
C LYS A 28 2.88 -3.71 8.98
N THR A 29 3.82 -2.77 8.90
CA THR A 29 4.33 -2.06 10.08
C THR A 29 3.22 -1.23 10.74
N LEU A 30 2.36 -0.57 9.96
CA LEU A 30 1.19 0.15 10.49
C LEU A 30 0.22 -0.80 11.20
N GLY A 31 -0.04 -1.99 10.65
CA GLY A 31 -0.86 -3.01 11.31
C GLY A 31 -0.27 -3.53 12.61
N GLN A 32 1.06 -3.70 12.67
CA GLN A 32 1.77 -4.04 13.92
C GLN A 32 1.63 -2.93 14.96
N ALA A 33 1.78 -1.67 14.55
CA ALA A 33 1.62 -0.51 15.43
C ALA A 33 0.17 -0.38 15.95
N LEU A 34 -0.83 -0.63 15.09
CA LEU A 34 -2.24 -0.66 15.47
C LEU A 34 -2.50 -1.73 16.53
N SER A 35 -2.04 -2.97 16.29
CA SER A 35 -2.22 -4.08 17.25
C SER A 35 -1.55 -3.78 18.61
N ALA A 36 -0.37 -3.16 18.60
CA ALA A 36 0.29 -2.71 19.82
C ALA A 36 -0.50 -1.60 20.53
N ALA A 37 -1.04 -0.62 19.79
CA ALA A 37 -1.85 0.46 20.35
C ALA A 37 -3.18 -0.03 20.94
N GLU A 38 -3.81 -1.04 20.34
CA GLU A 38 -4.99 -1.70 20.88
C GLU A 38 -4.68 -2.39 22.22
N GLN A 39 -3.56 -3.12 22.31
CA GLN A 39 -3.14 -3.76 23.57
C GLN A 39 -2.89 -2.75 24.70
N VAL A 40 -2.30 -1.59 24.39
CA VAL A 40 -2.12 -0.51 25.39
C VAL A 40 -3.45 0.09 25.83
N THR A 41 -4.42 0.21 24.90
CA THR A 41 -5.77 0.70 25.21
C THR A 41 -6.53 -0.26 26.14
N VAL A 42 -6.31 -1.58 26.05
CA VAL A 42 -6.84 -2.54 27.04
C VAL A 42 -6.21 -2.29 28.43
N GLY A 43 -4.93 -1.94 28.49
CA GLY A 43 -4.24 -1.54 29.73
C GLY A 43 -4.85 -0.30 30.42
N VAL A 44 -5.67 0.49 29.72
CA VAL A 44 -6.38 1.63 30.30
C VAL A 44 -7.44 1.18 31.32
N GLN A 45 -7.92 -0.07 31.22
CA GLN A 45 -8.77 -0.72 32.23
C GLN A 45 -8.01 -0.97 33.54
N ALA A 46 -6.66 -1.01 33.51
CA ALA A 46 -5.82 -1.19 34.68
C ALA A 46 -5.55 0.11 35.46
N TYR A 47 -6.03 1.28 35.00
CA TYR A 47 -5.89 2.56 35.72
C TYR A 47 -6.66 2.62 37.06
N GLY A 48 -7.24 1.51 37.52
CA GLY A 48 -7.91 1.42 38.82
C GLY A 48 -9.17 2.29 38.91
N MET A 49 -10.04 1.98 39.86
CA MET A 49 -11.34 2.67 40.02
C MET A 49 -11.20 4.16 40.40
N ILE A 50 -10.03 4.60 40.90
CA ILE A 50 -9.81 5.95 41.44
C ILE A 50 -9.14 6.88 40.42
N THR A 51 -8.07 6.43 39.74
CA THR A 51 -7.40 7.23 38.68
C THR A 51 -8.03 7.03 37.30
N GLY A 52 -8.78 5.96 37.10
CA GLY A 52 -9.52 5.67 35.88
C GLY A 52 -10.47 6.79 35.45
N PRO A 53 -11.41 7.24 36.28
CA PRO A 53 -12.44 8.21 35.88
C PRO A 53 -11.89 9.57 35.45
N LEU A 54 -10.71 9.97 35.94
CA LEU A 54 -10.15 11.31 35.73
C LEU A 54 -9.18 11.35 34.54
N PHE A 55 -8.39 10.29 34.34
CA PHE A 55 -7.33 10.26 33.32
C PHE A 55 -7.69 9.48 32.06
N VAL A 56 -8.53 8.45 32.16
CA VAL A 56 -8.94 7.62 31.02
C VAL A 56 -9.67 8.42 29.94
N PRO A 57 -10.63 9.32 30.26
CA PRO A 57 -11.30 10.10 29.22
C PRO A 57 -10.35 11.01 28.45
N ILE A 58 -9.35 11.59 29.14
CA ILE A 58 -8.35 12.49 28.54
C ILE A 58 -7.44 11.70 27.59
N VAL A 59 -7.00 10.51 27.99
CA VAL A 59 -6.17 9.63 27.15
C VAL A 59 -6.97 9.15 25.94
N LEU A 60 -8.22 8.70 26.14
CA LEU A 60 -9.08 8.21 25.06
C LEU A 60 -9.46 9.29 24.04
N ALA A 61 -9.57 10.55 24.46
CA ALA A 61 -9.84 11.67 23.55
C ALA A 61 -8.77 11.82 22.45
N VAL A 62 -7.54 11.37 22.71
CA VAL A 62 -6.43 11.43 21.75
C VAL A 62 -6.15 10.05 21.13
N SER A 63 -6.20 8.98 21.93
CA SER A 63 -5.84 7.64 21.45
C SER A 63 -6.87 7.04 20.49
N ALA A 64 -8.17 7.31 20.67
CA ALA A 64 -9.21 6.78 19.79
C ALA A 64 -9.10 7.36 18.34
N PRO A 65 -8.96 8.68 18.14
CA PRO A 65 -8.65 9.23 16.81
C PRO A 65 -7.32 8.72 16.24
N GLY A 66 -6.31 8.50 17.09
CA GLY A 66 -5.02 7.95 16.68
C GLY A 66 -5.13 6.52 16.14
N LEU A 67 -5.87 5.65 16.84
CA LEU A 67 -6.17 4.28 16.40
C LEU A 67 -6.93 4.27 15.05
N ALA A 68 -7.95 5.11 14.91
CA ALA A 68 -8.69 5.24 13.66
C ALA A 68 -7.79 5.70 12.50
N THR A 69 -6.86 6.63 12.76
CA THR A 69 -5.92 7.12 11.75
C THR A 69 -4.92 6.04 11.35
N LEU A 70 -4.41 5.25 12.30
CA LEU A 70 -3.53 4.12 12.01
C LEU A 70 -4.23 3.05 11.15
N ALA A 71 -5.50 2.73 11.46
CA ALA A 71 -6.29 1.80 10.68
C ALA A 71 -6.52 2.30 9.24
N LEU A 72 -6.90 3.57 9.08
CA LEU A 72 -7.07 4.19 7.76
C LEU A 72 -5.76 4.21 6.96
N ALA A 73 -4.63 4.52 7.61
CA ALA A 73 -3.33 4.51 6.97
C ALA A 73 -2.94 3.10 6.50
N GLN A 74 -3.17 2.08 7.33
CA GLN A 74 -2.93 0.68 6.94
C GLN A 74 -3.76 0.29 5.71
N GLU A 75 -5.05 0.61 5.72
CA GLU A 75 -5.96 0.32 4.61
C GLU A 75 -5.51 1.02 3.32
N ALA A 76 -5.22 2.32 3.40
CA ALA A 76 -4.78 3.11 2.26
C ALA A 76 -3.48 2.56 1.64
N MET A 77 -2.50 2.16 2.46
CA MET A 77 -1.27 1.53 1.96
C MET A 77 -1.56 0.20 1.26
N GLY A 78 -2.49 -0.61 1.79
CA GLY A 78 -2.93 -1.84 1.13
C GLY A 78 -3.57 -1.58 -0.24
N GLN A 79 -4.46 -0.59 -0.33
CA GLN A 79 -5.13 -0.22 -1.59
C GLN A 79 -4.14 0.30 -2.65
N VAL A 80 -3.15 1.09 -2.24
CA VAL A 80 -2.09 1.58 -3.14
C VAL A 80 -1.26 0.42 -3.67
N ALA A 81 -0.80 -0.47 -2.80
CA ALA A 81 -0.03 -1.64 -3.21
C ALA A 81 -0.80 -2.53 -4.20
N GLN A 82 -2.08 -2.79 -3.92
CA GLN A 82 -2.95 -3.56 -4.82
C GLN A 82 -3.09 -2.89 -6.18
N SER A 83 -3.31 -1.58 -6.21
CA SER A 83 -3.46 -0.81 -7.45
C SER A 83 -2.18 -0.85 -8.30
N VAL A 84 -1.00 -0.74 -7.66
CA VAL A 84 0.29 -0.85 -8.36
C VAL A 84 0.51 -2.27 -8.90
N ASN A 85 0.21 -3.32 -8.13
CA ASN A 85 0.29 -4.71 -8.60
C ASN A 85 -0.66 -4.98 -9.78
N GLN A 86 -1.85 -4.37 -9.78
CA GLN A 86 -2.78 -4.47 -10.90
C GLN A 86 -2.25 -3.77 -12.15
N ALA A 87 -1.60 -2.61 -12.00
CA ALA A 87 -0.94 -1.92 -13.10
C ALA A 87 0.19 -2.79 -13.69
N VAL A 88 1.06 -3.37 -12.85
CA VAL A 88 2.12 -4.31 -13.27
C VAL A 88 1.54 -5.46 -14.10
N THR A 89 0.48 -6.09 -13.61
CA THR A 89 -0.19 -7.20 -14.31
C THR A 89 -0.74 -6.75 -15.68
N THR A 90 -1.30 -5.56 -15.75
CA THR A 90 -1.85 -5.00 -16.99
C THR A 90 -0.74 -4.77 -18.03
N TYR A 91 0.39 -4.19 -17.63
CA TYR A 91 1.53 -3.97 -18.52
C TYR A 91 2.14 -5.28 -19.00
N GLN A 92 2.38 -6.24 -18.10
CA GLN A 92 2.92 -7.56 -18.47
C GLN A 92 1.99 -8.30 -19.44
N THR A 93 0.67 -8.21 -19.24
CA THR A 93 -0.31 -8.82 -20.15
C THR A 93 -0.28 -8.16 -21.53
N ALA A 94 -0.19 -6.83 -21.58
CA ALA A 94 -0.10 -6.10 -22.85
C ALA A 94 1.16 -6.49 -23.64
N GLU A 95 2.31 -6.60 -22.97
CA GLU A 95 3.57 -7.03 -23.59
C GLU A 95 3.53 -8.47 -24.11
N GLN A 96 2.96 -9.39 -23.32
CA GLN A 96 2.79 -10.78 -23.75
C GLN A 96 1.90 -10.89 -24.99
N ASN A 97 0.78 -10.16 -25.02
CA ASN A 97 -0.14 -10.15 -26.15
C ASN A 97 0.51 -9.57 -27.42
N HIS A 98 1.27 -8.48 -27.31
CA HIS A 98 2.01 -7.91 -28.43
C HIS A 98 3.08 -8.89 -28.94
N THR A 99 3.87 -9.47 -28.04
CA THR A 99 4.90 -10.45 -28.39
C THR A 99 4.31 -11.66 -29.12
N GLN A 100 3.19 -12.21 -28.63
CA GLN A 100 2.49 -13.31 -29.28
C GLN A 100 1.98 -12.95 -30.67
N THR A 101 1.40 -11.75 -30.82
CA THR A 101 0.89 -11.26 -32.11
C THR A 101 2.02 -11.10 -33.12
N ILE A 102 3.13 -10.45 -32.73
CA ILE A 102 4.30 -10.23 -33.59
C ILE A 102 4.92 -11.57 -33.99
N ASN A 103 5.11 -12.49 -33.05
CA ASN A 103 5.65 -13.83 -33.33
C ASN A 103 4.72 -14.63 -34.26
N GLY A 104 3.40 -14.50 -34.09
CA GLY A 104 2.41 -15.13 -34.96
C GLY A 104 2.46 -14.60 -36.39
N LEU A 105 2.61 -13.29 -36.56
CA LEU A 105 2.79 -12.65 -37.86
C LEU A 105 4.12 -13.08 -38.51
N GLY A 106 5.22 -13.09 -37.75
CA GLY A 106 6.53 -13.55 -38.25
C GLY A 106 6.49 -15.00 -38.75
N LYS A 107 5.80 -15.90 -38.03
CA LYS A 107 5.60 -17.29 -38.49
C LYS A 107 4.73 -17.42 -39.74
N LYS A 108 3.81 -16.49 -40.00
CA LYS A 108 2.97 -16.50 -41.21
C LYS A 108 3.69 -15.96 -42.45
N LEU A 109 4.75 -15.18 -42.25
CA LEU A 109 5.51 -14.53 -43.32
C LEU A 109 6.81 -15.29 -43.69
N SER A 110 7.18 -16.30 -42.91
CA SER A 110 8.24 -17.28 -43.22
C SER A 110 7.66 -18.50 -43.93
#